data_AF-A0A4R5PWG0-F1
#
_entry.id   AF-A0A4R5PWG0-F1
#
_cell.length_a   1.000
_cell.length_b   1.000
_cell.length_c   1.000
_cell.angle_alpha   90.00
_cell.angle_beta   90.00
_cell.angle_gamma   90.00
#
_symmetry.space_group_name_H-M   'P 1'
#
loop_
_entity.id
_entity.type
_entity.pdbx_description
1 polymer ?
#
loop_
_entity_poly.entity_id
_entity_poly.type
_entity_poly.pdbx_seq_one_letter_code
_entity_poly.pdbx_strand_id
1 'polypeptide(L)' 'QAVTRKEPARSKAQLKRAVVGHMRRLSKLPDRVRSFFGHKTFRYAA' A
#
# COMPACT_ATOMS: atom_id res chain seq x y z
N GLN A 1 -17.80 8.88 -0.95
CA GLN A 1 -17.46 7.48 -0.60
C GLN A 1 -16.54 6.92 -1.68
N ALA A 2 -15.43 6.27 -1.30
CA ALA A 2 -14.53 5.65 -2.29
C ALA A 2 -15.09 4.28 -2.68
N VAL A 3 -15.92 4.24 -3.72
CA VAL A 3 -16.42 2.98 -4.30
C VAL A 3 -15.27 2.35 -5.08
N THR A 4 -14.58 1.39 -4.49
CA THR A 4 -13.53 0.65 -5.20
C THR A 4 -14.18 -0.16 -6.31
N ARG A 5 -13.72 0.05 -7.56
CA ARG A 5 -14.27 -0.63 -8.75
C ARG A 5 -14.15 -2.16 -8.72
N LYS A 6 -13.32 -2.72 -7.83
CA LYS A 6 -13.12 -4.15 -7.64
C LYS A 6 -13.58 -4.57 -6.25
N GLU A 7 -14.12 -5.77 -6.16
CA GLU A 7 -14.46 -6.39 -4.89
C GLU A 7 -13.20 -6.49 -4.00
N PRO A 8 -13.34 -6.23 -2.69
CA PRO A 8 -12.24 -6.38 -1.76
C PRO A 8 -11.82 -7.84 -1.65
N ALA A 9 -10.52 -8.09 -1.43
CA ALA A 9 -10.02 -9.41 -1.13
C ALA A 9 -10.56 -9.88 0.23
N ARG A 10 -11.42 -10.91 0.23
CA ARG A 10 -12.09 -11.40 1.46
C ARG A 10 -11.38 -12.62 2.06
N SER A 11 -10.64 -13.40 1.27
CA SER A 11 -9.91 -14.56 1.79
C SER A 11 -8.44 -14.27 2.09
N LYS A 12 -7.86 -15.04 3.03
CA LYS A 12 -6.43 -14.94 3.38
C LYS A 12 -5.51 -15.10 2.16
N ALA A 13 -5.84 -16.03 1.26
CA ALA A 13 -5.05 -16.28 0.05
C ALA A 13 -5.13 -15.11 -0.96
N GLN A 14 -6.28 -14.44 -1.05
CA GLN A 14 -6.45 -13.25 -1.88
C GLN A 14 -5.69 -12.05 -1.29
N LEU A 15 -5.79 -11.84 0.02
CA LEU A 15 -5.08 -10.77 0.73
C LEU A 15 -3.57 -10.91 0.56
N LYS A 16 -3.02 -12.12 0.76
CA LYS A 16 -1.58 -12.38 0.55
C LYS A 16 -1.14 -11.98 -0.86
N ARG A 17 -1.87 -12.41 -1.89
CA ARG A 17 -1.54 -12.06 -3.29
C ARG A 17 -1.61 -10.56 -3.55
N ALA A 18 -2.65 -9.90 -3.04
CA ALA A 18 -2.82 -8.46 -3.18
C ALA A 18 -1.69 -7.68 -2.50
N VAL A 19 -1.34 -8.05 -1.26
CA VAL A 19 -0.25 -7.42 -0.50
C VAL A 19 1.09 -7.63 -1.19
N VAL A 20 1.43 -8.86 -1.61
CA VAL A 20 2.70 -9.12 -2.32
C VAL A 20 2.80 -8.30 -3.61
N GLY A 21 1.72 -8.24 -4.39
CA GLY A 21 1.68 -7.42 -5.61
C GLY A 21 1.84 -5.93 -5.32
N HIS A 22 1.21 -5.45 -4.25
CA HIS A 22 1.34 -4.07 -3.79
C HIS A 22 2.78 -3.74 -3.37
N MET A 23 3.40 -4.59 -2.54
CA MET A 23 4.78 -4.39 -2.08
C MET A 23 5.77 -4.38 -3.23
N ARG A 24 5.65 -5.30 -4.21
CA ARG A 24 6.49 -5.29 -5.42
C ARG A 24 6.38 -3.99 -6.22
N ARG A 25 5.20 -3.37 -6.25
CA ARG A 25 5.00 -2.06 -6.90
C ARG A 25 5.69 -0.96 -6.10
N LEU A 26 5.55 -0.96 -4.78
CA LEU A 26 6.19 0.03 -3.90
C LEU A 26 7.71 -0.03 -3.99
N SER A 27 8.31 -1.21 -4.08
CA SER A 27 9.76 -1.37 -4.26
C SER A 27 10.30 -0.68 -5.52
N LYS A 28 9.45 -0.46 -6.54
CA LYS A 28 9.81 0.23 -7.79
C LYS A 28 9.56 1.75 -7.73
N LEU A 29 8.98 2.25 -6.65
CA LEU A 29 8.53 3.64 -6.50
C LEU A 29 9.06 4.22 -5.16
N PRO A 30 10.38 4.44 -5.02
CA PRO A 30 10.97 4.90 -3.76
C PRO A 30 10.41 6.27 -3.32
N ASP A 31 10.11 7.17 -4.25
CA ASP A 31 9.56 8.50 -3.94
C ASP A 31 8.17 8.41 -3.33
N ARG A 32 7.36 7.43 -3.74
CA ARG A 32 6.04 7.20 -3.14
C ARG A 32 6.16 6.75 -1.69
N VAL A 33 7.14 5.90 -1.39
CA VAL A 33 7.42 5.45 -0.03
C VAL A 33 7.88 6.63 0.82
N ARG A 34 8.83 7.43 0.33
CA ARG A 34 9.31 8.65 1.01
C ARG A 34 8.18 9.65 1.27
N SER A 35 7.34 9.91 0.28
CA SER A 35 6.19 10.82 0.42
C SER A 35 5.22 10.37 1.51
N PHE A 36 4.99 9.07 1.65
CA PHE A 36 4.11 8.53 2.69
C PHE A 36 4.65 8.83 4.10
N PHE A 37 5.94 8.57 4.32
CA PHE A 37 6.64 8.88 5.58
C PHE A 37 6.97 10.37 5.74
N GLY A 38 6.68 11.22 4.76
CA GLY A 38 6.73 12.68 4.90
C GLY A 38 5.51 13.25 5.66
N HIS A 39 4.41 12.49 5.73
CA HIS A 39 3.17 12.94 6.37
C HIS A 39 3.33 13.04 7.90
N LYS A 40 2.83 14.13 8.50
CA LYS A 40 3.05 14.44 9.93
C LYS A 40 2.64 13.31 10.89
N THR A 41 1.60 12.56 10.56
CA THR A 41 1.08 11.47 11.40
C THR A 41 1.91 10.18 11.33
N PHE A 42 2.64 9.96 10.24
CA PHE A 42 3.41 8.74 10.00
C PHE A 42 4.87 9.08 9.73
N ARG A 43 5.34 10.22 10.23
CA ARG A 43 6.69 10.68 9.97
C ARG A 43 7.67 9.66 10.54
N TYR A 44 8.59 9.20 9.71
CA TYR A 44 9.67 8.36 10.20
C TYR A 44 10.57 9.22 11.10
N ALA A 45 10.85 8.76 12.31
CA ALA A 45 11.85 9.36 13.19
C ALA A 45 13.22 9.05 12.60
N ALA A 46 13.71 9.94 11.74
CA ALA A 46 15.08 9.93 11.23
C ALA A 46 15.98 10.73 12.17
#